data_AF-I4YX70-F1
#
_entry.id   AF-I4YX70-F1
#
_cell.length_a   1.000
_cell.length_b   1.000
_cell.length_c   1.000
_cell.angle_alpha   90.00
_cell.angle_beta   90.00
_cell.angle_gamma   90.00
#
_symmetry.space_group_name_H-M   'P 1'
#
loop_
_entity.id
_entity.type
_entity.pdbx_description
1 polymer ?
#
loop_
_entity_poly.entity_id
_entity_poly.type
_entity_poly.pdbx_seq_one_letter_code
_entity_poly.pdbx_strand_id
1 'polypeptide(L)'
;MTAHYQPDRFACKSCGAASITLPDVIHDGAELFCAGCSLSLGTWSHFKERIRQVVLSEIESGRASPERASSDIPIDRINSPLR
;
A
#
# COMPACT_ATOMS: atom_id res chain seq x y z
N MET A 1 22.43 0.58 -11.89
CA MET A 1 21.36 -0.29 -11.34
C MET A 1 20.11 0.56 -11.21
N THR A 2 19.22 0.53 -12.20
CA THR A 2 17.96 1.29 -12.18
C THR A 2 16.94 0.50 -11.38
N ALA A 3 16.47 1.06 -10.26
CA ALA A 3 15.33 0.52 -9.54
C ALA A 3 14.13 0.52 -10.51
N HIS A 4 13.68 -0.66 -10.93
CA HIS A 4 12.46 -0.80 -11.71
C HIS A 4 11.29 -0.46 -10.79
N TYR A 5 10.84 0.79 -10.83
CA TYR A 5 9.56 1.19 -10.24
C TYR A 5 8.47 0.29 -10.84
N GLN A 6 7.78 -0.47 -9.99
CA GLN A 6 6.64 -1.31 -10.35
C GLN A 6 5.36 -0.53 -9.99
N PRO A 7 4.84 0.33 -10.90
CA PRO A 7 3.68 1.17 -10.61
C PRO A 7 2.40 0.37 -10.34
N ASP A 8 2.31 -0.86 -10.85
CA ASP A 8 1.14 -1.73 -10.80
C ASP A 8 0.74 -2.14 -9.39
N ARG A 9 1.71 -2.26 -8.46
CA ARG A 9 1.45 -2.66 -7.07
C ARG A 9 0.70 -1.60 -6.26
N PHE A 10 0.86 -0.32 -6.62
CA PHE A 10 0.24 0.82 -5.93
C PHE A 10 -0.87 1.49 -6.75
N ALA A 11 -0.97 1.16 -8.05
CA ALA A 11 -1.96 1.72 -8.95
C ALA A 11 -3.35 1.09 -8.85
N CYS A 12 -4.35 1.83 -9.32
CA CYS A 12 -5.69 1.31 -9.56
C CYS A 12 -5.64 0.19 -10.60
N LYS A 13 -6.16 -1.00 -10.26
CA LYS A 13 -6.16 -2.17 -11.15
C LYS A 13 -7.03 -2.00 -12.40
N SER A 14 -7.95 -1.03 -12.39
CA SER A 14 -8.86 -0.77 -13.51
C SER A 14 -8.26 0.18 -14.55
N CYS A 15 -7.67 1.31 -14.13
CA CYS A 15 -7.20 2.35 -15.04
C CYS A 15 -5.69 2.63 -14.96
N GLY A 16 -4.96 1.99 -14.05
CA GLY A 16 -3.52 2.19 -13.87
C GLY A 16 -3.12 3.49 -13.16
N ALA A 17 -4.08 4.35 -12.76
CA ALA A 17 -3.76 5.58 -12.05
C ALA A 17 -3.21 5.30 -10.65
N ALA A 18 -2.10 5.95 -10.29
CA ALA A 18 -1.45 5.87 -8.98
C ALA A 18 -1.91 6.98 -8.03
N SER A 19 -3.21 7.29 -8.03
CA SER A 19 -3.79 8.38 -7.24
C SER A 19 -5.18 8.02 -6.69
N ILE A 20 -5.46 8.52 -5.50
CA ILE A 20 -6.74 8.37 -4.79
C ILE A 20 -7.39 9.74 -4.56
N THR A 21 -8.71 9.77 -4.51
CA THR A 21 -9.44 10.91 -3.97
C THR A 21 -9.46 10.79 -2.45
N LEU A 22 -8.99 11.82 -1.75
CA LEU A 22 -9.01 11.84 -0.29
C LEU A 22 -10.45 12.07 0.21
N PRO A 23 -10.95 11.28 1.16
CA PRO A 23 -12.27 11.50 1.74
C PRO A 23 -12.24 12.73 2.65
N ASP A 24 -13.38 13.43 2.74
CA ASP A 24 -13.52 14.65 3.57
C ASP A 24 -13.21 14.39 5.06
N VAL A 25 -13.53 13.19 5.53
CA VAL A 25 -13.21 12.71 6.89
C VAL A 25 -12.49 11.39 6.79
N ILE A 26 -11.29 11.31 7.36
CA ILE A 26 -10.47 10.10 7.37
C ILE A 26 -10.82 9.25 8.60
N HIS A 27 -11.51 8.14 8.37
CA HIS A 27 -11.77 7.10 9.37
C HIS A 27 -11.73 5.73 8.69
N ASP A 28 -11.68 4.63 9.45
CA ASP A 28 -11.45 3.29 8.90
C ASP A 28 -12.52 2.83 7.90
N GLY A 29 -13.76 3.27 8.06
CA GLY A 29 -14.87 3.00 7.15
C GLY A 29 -15.01 3.98 5.98
N ALA A 30 -14.18 5.01 5.89
CA ALA A 30 -14.28 6.01 4.82
C ALA A 30 -14.01 5.35 3.46
N GLU A 31 -14.89 5.54 2.49
CA GLU A 31 -14.68 5.00 1.15
C GLU A 31 -13.58 5.77 0.40
N LEU A 32 -12.76 5.01 -0.33
CA LEU A 32 -11.75 5.54 -1.21
C LEU A 32 -12.11 5.31 -2.67
N PHE A 33 -11.83 6.31 -3.48
CA PHE A 33 -12.05 6.26 -4.91
C PHE A 33 -10.76 6.51 -5.65
N CYS A 34 -10.61 5.88 -6.82
CA CYS A 34 -9.53 6.20 -7.73
C CYS A 34 -9.72 7.61 -8.29
N ALA A 35 -8.70 8.48 -8.21
CA ALA A 35 -8.80 9.83 -8.76
C ALA A 35 -8.82 9.85 -10.31
N GLY A 36 -8.43 8.76 -10.97
CA GLY A 36 -8.41 8.65 -12.43
C GLY A 36 -9.72 8.15 -13.04
N CYS A 37 -10.37 7.14 -12.45
CA CYS A 37 -11.60 6.52 -13.01
C CYS A 37 -12.79 6.51 -12.05
N SER A 38 -12.66 7.09 -10.85
CA SER A 38 -13.70 7.16 -9.82
C SER A 38 -14.23 5.80 -9.32
N LEU A 39 -13.60 4.69 -9.70
CA LEU A 39 -13.93 3.37 -9.17
C LEU A 39 -13.64 3.33 -7.67
N SER A 40 -14.54 2.71 -6.89
CA SER A 40 -14.28 2.41 -5.48
C SER A 40 -13.07 1.48 -5.35
N LEU A 41 -12.16 1.84 -4.45
CA LEU A 41 -10.97 1.08 -4.08
C LEU A 41 -11.17 0.33 -2.74
N GLY A 42 -12.37 0.42 -2.15
CA GLY A 42 -12.71 -0.10 -0.83
C GLY A 42 -12.63 0.97 0.26
N THR A 43 -12.64 0.53 1.52
CA THR A 43 -12.53 1.44 2.68
C THR A 43 -11.08 1.83 2.96
N TRP A 44 -10.89 2.91 3.71
CA TRP A 44 -9.59 3.39 4.18
C TRP A 44 -8.80 2.30 4.91
N SER A 45 -9.45 1.52 5.79
CA SER A 45 -8.81 0.43 6.51
C SER A 45 -8.33 -0.70 5.59
N HIS A 46 -9.16 -1.13 4.64
CA HIS A 46 -8.79 -2.16 3.65
C HIS A 46 -7.66 -1.67 2.75
N PHE A 47 -7.70 -0.41 2.33
CA PHE A 47 -6.64 0.18 1.53
C PHE A 47 -5.32 0.23 2.29
N LYS A 48 -5.31 0.73 3.54
CA LYS A 48 -4.13 0.72 4.41
C LYS A 48 -3.54 -0.68 4.56
N GLU A 49 -4.38 -1.68 4.81
CA GLU A 49 -3.92 -3.06 4.95
C GLU A 49 -3.30 -3.59 3.65
N ARG A 50 -3.93 -3.35 2.50
CA ARG A 50 -3.37 -3.72 1.20
C ARG A 50 -2.00 -3.08 0.96
N ILE A 51 -1.86 -1.78 1.24
CA ILE A 51 -0.59 -1.07 1.09
C ILE A 51 0.45 -1.60 2.08
N ARG A 52 0.07 -1.90 3.33
CA ARG A 52 0.95 -2.54 4.31
C ARG A 52 1.54 -3.85 3.78
N GLN A 53 0.71 -4.72 3.19
CA GLN A 53 1.19 -5.98 2.60
C GLN A 53 2.16 -5.76 1.43
N VAL A 54 1.92 -4.75 0.59
CA VAL A 54 2.86 -4.40 -0.49
C VAL A 54 4.19 -3.95 0.09
N VAL A 55 4.19 -3.06 1.09
CA VAL A 55 5.41 -2.56 1.74
C VAL A 55 6.19 -3.71 2.40
N LEU A 56 5.51 -4.61 3.13
CA LEU A 56 6.15 -5.79 3.71
C LEU A 56 6.82 -6.66 2.64
N SER A 57 6.13 -6.94 1.54
CA SER A 57 6.70 -7.69 0.40
C SER A 57 7.92 -6.99 -0.24
N GLU A 58 7.91 -5.66 -0.33
CA GLU A 58 9.07 -4.90 -0.83
C GLU A 58 10.27 -5.02 0.12
N ILE A 59 10.03 -4.97 1.44
CA ILE A 59 11.07 -5.16 2.47
C ILE A 59 11.66 -6.57 2.39
N GLU A 60 10.81 -7.61 2.38
CA GLU A 60 11.23 -9.01 2.26
C GLU A 60 12.07 -9.27 1.00
N SER A 61 11.72 -8.60 -0.10
CA SER A 61 12.45 -8.71 -1.36
C SER A 61 13.75 -7.88 -1.41
N GLY A 62 14.08 -7.13 -0.36
CA GLY A 62 15.25 -6.26 -0.28
C GLY A 62 15.15 -4.99 -1.14
N ARG A 63 13.96 -4.67 -1.67
CA ARG A 63 13.72 -3.46 -2.50
C ARG A 63 13.39 -2.22 -1.65
N ALA A 64 12.96 -2.42 -0.41
CA ALA A 64 12.74 -1.35 0.56
C ALA A 64 13.50 -1.63 1.87
N SER A 65 13.97 -0.57 2.52
CA SER A 65 14.57 -0.70 3.86
C SER A 65 13.46 -0.65 4.92
N PRO A 66 13.44 -1.59 5.88
CA PRO A 66 12.49 -1.56 6.99
C PRO A 66 12.62 -0.27 7.83
N GLU A 67 13.84 0.26 7.99
CA GLU A 67 14.10 1.48 8.76
C GLU A 67 13.42 2.73 8.16
N ARG A 68 13.03 2.68 6.88
CA ARG A 68 12.36 3.76 6.17
C ARG A 68 10.84 3.60 6.11
N ALA A 69 10.30 2.49 6.62
CA ALA A 69 8.87 2.29 6.66
C ALA A 69 8.23 3.09 7.80
N SER A 70 6.92 3.33 7.70
CA SER A 70 6.16 3.89 8.82
C SER A 70 6.18 2.94 10.02
N SER A 71 6.12 3.48 11.24
CA SER A 71 5.97 2.70 12.48
C SER A 71 4.73 1.80 12.51
N ASP A 72 3.72 2.10 11.67
CA ASP A 72 2.50 1.30 11.54
C ASP A 72 2.68 0.01 10.71
N ILE A 73 3.90 -0.23 10.21
CA ILE A 73 4.28 -1.46 9.50
C ILE A 73 4.92 -2.40 10.53
N PRO A 74 4.32 -3.58 10.80
CA PRO A 74 4.81 -4.53 11.80
C PRO A 74 6.03 -5.32 11.27
N ILE A 75 7.16 -4.62 11.13
CA ILE A 75 8.42 -5.14 10.61
C ILE A 75 8.99 -6.24 11.50
N ASP A 76 8.69 -6.20 12.80
CA ASP A 76 9.06 -7.22 13.79
C ASP A 76 8.63 -8.63 13.37
N ARG A 77 7.54 -8.75 12.59
CA ARG A 77 7.04 -10.03 12.07
C ARG A 77 7.85 -10.60 10.91
N ILE A 78 8.66 -9.80 10.24
CA ILE A 78 9.49 -10.22 9.09
C ILE A 78 10.65 -11.11 9.56
N ASN A 79 11.09 -10.95 10.82
CA ASN A 79 12.19 -11.72 11.40
C ASN A 79 11.75 -12.93 12.24
N SER A 80 10.49 -13.36 12.15
CA SER A 80 10.05 -14.56 12.86
C SER A 80 10.40 -15.78 12.01
N PRO A 81 11.42 -16.60 12.36
CA PRO A 81 11.61 -17.88 11.70
C PRO A 81 10.33 -18.69 11.87
N LEU A 82 9.83 -19.25 10.77
CA LEU A 82 8.85 -20.33 10.80
C LEU A 82 9.32 -21.35 11.84
N ARG A 83 8.56 -21.47 12.94
CA ARG A 83 8.77 -22.48 13.97
C ARG A 83 7.61 -23.46 13.92
#